data_AF-A0A8J3EAF6-F1
#
_entry.id   AF-A0A8J3EAF6-F1
#
_cell.length_a   1.000
_cell.length_b   1.000
_cell.length_c   1.000
_cell.angle_alpha   90.00
_cell.angle_beta   90.00
_cell.angle_gamma   90.00
#
_symmetry.space_group_name_H-M   'P 1'
#
loop_
_entity.id
_entity.type
_entity.pdbx_description
1 polymer ?
#
loop_
_entity_poly.entity_id
_entity_poly.type
_entity_poly.pdbx_seq_one_letter_code
_entity_poly.pdbx_strand_id
1 'polypeptide(L)'
;MIFNEPKNKSGKPMLGVQVSYFANNRAASRWFLNGEGAPLTKISSLLGYTSVSQFKLAISQHGLALLMMKGLDKLRLSNNG
;
A
#
# COMPACT_ATOMS: atom_id res chain seq x y z
N MET A 1 4.88 -6.94 10.79
CA MET A 1 5.83 -6.06 10.07
C MET A 1 5.07 -4.86 9.53
N ILE A 2 5.57 -3.64 9.73
CA ILE A 2 4.94 -2.42 9.22
C ILE A 2 5.86 -1.85 8.15
N PHE A 3 5.36 -1.76 6.92
CA PHE A 3 6.03 -1.04 5.84
C PHE A 3 5.37 0.35 5.74
N ASN A 4 6.13 1.38 6.11
CA ASN A 4 5.72 2.77 5.99
C ASN A 4 6.54 3.41 4.88
N GLU A 5 5.87 3.97 3.87
CA GLU A 5 6.48 4.81 2.85
C GLU A 5 6.74 6.24 3.37
N PRO A 6 7.47 7.11 2.62
CA PRO A 6 7.80 8.46 3.04
C PRO A 6 6.61 9.25 3.60
N LYS A 7 6.93 10.02 4.63
CA LYS A 7 5.98 10.90 5.29
C LYS A 7 5.73 12.14 4.41
N ASN A 8 4.48 12.60 4.36
CA ASN A 8 4.15 13.90 3.80
C ASN A 8 4.80 15.04 4.62
N LYS A 9 4.68 16.30 4.15
CA LYS A 9 5.22 17.48 4.85
C LYS A 9 4.71 17.62 6.31
N SER A 10 3.62 16.95 6.65
CA SER A 10 3.00 16.90 8.00
C SER A 10 3.41 15.68 8.83
N GLY A 11 4.34 14.85 8.36
CA GLY A 11 4.84 13.68 9.09
C GLY A 11 3.96 12.42 8.99
N LYS A 12 2.88 12.43 8.20
CA LYS A 12 1.98 11.27 8.02
C LYS A 12 2.47 10.37 6.87
N PRO A 13 2.53 9.03 7.05
CA PRO A 13 2.89 8.11 5.98
C PRO A 13 1.89 8.20 4.83
N MET A 14 2.39 8.42 3.61
CA MET A 14 1.54 8.63 2.43
C MET A 14 0.90 7.32 1.93
N LEU A 15 1.63 6.22 2.01
CA LEU A 15 1.16 4.87 1.74
C LEU A 15 1.77 3.93 2.79
N GLY A 16 0.98 2.97 3.27
CA GLY A 16 1.46 2.05 4.29
C GLY A 16 0.70 0.75 4.26
N VAL A 17 1.36 -0.32 4.70
CA VAL A 17 0.71 -1.60 4.95
C VAL A 17 1.24 -2.21 6.24
N GLN A 18 0.32 -2.53 7.12
CA GLN A 18 0.58 -3.26 8.35
C GLN A 18 0.23 -4.72 8.11
N VAL A 19 1.22 -5.60 8.23
CA VAL A 19 1.03 -7.04 8.20
C VAL A 19 1.10 -7.57 9.62
N SER A 20 -0.05 -8.01 10.13
CA SER A 20 -0.19 -8.68 11.42
C SER A 20 -0.24 -10.19 11.22
N TYR A 21 0.60 -10.91 11.97
CA TYR A 21 0.56 -12.36 12.06
C TYR A 21 -0.16 -12.75 13.34
N PHE A 22 -1.19 -13.57 13.21
CA PHE A 22 -1.92 -14.15 14.34
C PHE A 22 -1.45 -15.58 14.60
N ALA A 23 -1.60 -16.04 15.85
CA ALA A 23 -1.18 -17.37 16.30
C ALA A 23 -1.82 -18.53 15.51
N ASN A 24 -2.93 -18.28 14.81
CA ASN A 24 -3.62 -19.23 13.94
C ASN A 24 -3.11 -19.20 12.48
N ASN A 25 -1.89 -18.74 12.22
CA ASN A 25 -1.32 -18.56 10.88
C ASN A 25 -2.14 -17.69 9.93
N ARG A 26 -3.08 -16.87 10.44
CA ARG A 26 -3.74 -15.85 9.62
C ARG A 26 -2.83 -14.63 9.50
N ALA A 27 -2.49 -14.28 8.27
CA ALA A 27 -1.93 -12.97 7.95
C ALA A 27 -3.09 -11.99 7.69
N ALA A 28 -3.14 -10.88 8.42
CA ALA A 28 -4.01 -9.77 8.10
C ALA A 28 -3.16 -8.60 7.62
N SER A 29 -3.49 -8.07 6.44
CA SER A 29 -2.90 -6.83 5.93
C SER A 29 -3.91 -5.69 6.06
N ARG A 30 -3.51 -4.61 6.74
CA ARG A 30 -4.24 -3.35 6.79
C ARG A 30 -3.49 -2.32 5.97
N TRP A 31 -4.17 -1.74 5.00
CA TRP A 31 -3.61 -0.72 4.13
C TRP A 31 -4.01 0.67 4.59
N PHE A 32 -3.10 1.62 4.42
CA PHE A 32 -3.31 3.00 4.81
C PHE A 32 -2.87 3.94 3.71
N LEU A 33 -3.60 5.04 3.55
CA LEU A 33 -3.30 6.13 2.63
C LEU A 33 -3.34 7.44 3.43
N ASN A 34 -2.28 8.24 3.39
CA ASN A 34 -2.16 9.50 4.14
C ASN A 34 -2.47 9.37 5.65
N GLY A 35 -2.15 8.21 6.25
CA GLY A 35 -2.40 7.90 7.66
C GLY A 35 -3.82 7.39 7.98
N GLU A 36 -4.69 7.24 6.99
CA GLU A 36 -6.05 6.71 7.16
C GLU A 36 -6.19 5.30 6.58
N GLY A 37 -7.02 4.46 7.21
CA GLY A 37 -7.32 3.12 6.70
C GLY A 37 -7.97 3.19 5.31
N ALA A 38 -7.40 2.49 4.34
CA ALA A 38 -7.86 2.50 2.97
C ALA A 38 -8.25 1.09 2.49
N PRO A 39 -9.38 0.95 1.78
CA PRO A 39 -9.78 -0.34 1.22
C PRO A 39 -8.83 -0.72 0.07
N LEU A 40 -8.64 -2.04 -0.10
CA LEU A 40 -7.79 -2.62 -1.16
C LEU A 40 -8.16 -2.14 -2.57
N THR A 41 -9.44 -1.88 -2.84
CA THR A 41 -9.92 -1.34 -4.12
C THR A 41 -9.36 0.05 -4.43
N LYS A 42 -9.31 0.92 -3.41
CA LYS A 42 -8.74 2.27 -3.52
C LYS A 42 -7.23 2.20 -3.76
N ILE A 43 -6.55 1.32 -3.03
CA ILE A 43 -5.11 1.09 -3.21
C ILE A 43 -4.80 0.50 -4.58
N SER A 44 -5.51 -0.54 -5.01
CA SER A 44 -5.29 -1.16 -6.32
C SER A 44 -5.49 -0.15 -7.45
N SER A 45 -6.53 0.68 -7.36
CA SER A 45 -6.81 1.73 -8.34
C SER A 45 -5.72 2.80 -8.36
N LEU A 46 -5.30 3.30 -7.19
CA LEU A 46 -4.20 4.27 -7.06
C LEU A 46 -2.91 3.74 -7.71
N LEU A 47 -2.61 2.47 -7.51
CA LEU A 47 -1.44 1.80 -8.06
C LEU A 47 -1.59 1.45 -9.55
N GLY A 48 -2.77 1.61 -10.13
CA GLY A 48 -3.07 1.38 -11.55
C GLY A 48 -3.38 -0.06 -11.91
N TYR A 49 -3.82 -0.87 -10.94
CA TYR A 49 -4.34 -2.21 -11.21
C TYR A 49 -5.83 -2.13 -11.53
N THR A 50 -6.26 -2.92 -12.52
CA THR A 50 -7.67 -2.96 -12.95
C THR A 50 -8.58 -3.67 -11.96
N SER A 51 -8.03 -4.54 -11.11
CA SER A 51 -8.77 -5.28 -10.09
C SER A 51 -7.93 -5.59 -8.86
N VAL A 52 -8.60 -5.84 -7.75
CA VAL A 52 -7.96 -6.31 -6.50
C VAL A 52 -7.30 -7.67 -6.70
N SER A 53 -7.81 -8.52 -7.60
CA SER A 53 -7.21 -9.82 -7.90
C SER A 53 -5.86 -9.68 -8.60
N GLN A 54 -5.77 -8.82 -9.62
CA GLN A 54 -4.48 -8.50 -10.26
C GLN A 54 -3.49 -7.89 -9.27
N PHE A 55 -4.00 -7.04 -8.38
CA PHE A 55 -3.19 -6.45 -7.32
C PHE A 55 -2.59 -7.51 -6.38
N LYS A 56 -3.42 -8.44 -5.88
CA LYS A 56 -2.96 -9.55 -5.03
C LYS A 56 -1.98 -10.47 -5.75
N LEU A 57 -2.20 -10.73 -7.04
CA LEU A 57 -1.29 -11.53 -7.87
C LEU A 57 0.07 -10.84 -8.00
N ALA A 58 0.09 -9.53 -8.26
CA ALA A 58 1.32 -8.75 -8.35
C ALA A 58 2.10 -8.71 -7.02
N ILE A 59 1.40 -8.62 -5.88
CA ILE A 59 2.04 -8.75 -4.55
C ILE A 59 2.74 -10.11 -4.42
N SER A 60 2.09 -11.19 -4.86
CA SER A 60 2.65 -12.55 -4.80
C SER A 60 3.85 -12.72 -5.74
N GLN A 61 3.77 -12.17 -6.96
CA GLN A 61 4.78 -12.34 -8.00
C GLN A 61 6.03 -11.46 -7.81
N HIS A 62 5.85 -10.22 -7.34
CA HIS A 62 6.92 -9.22 -7.28
C HIS A 62 7.31 -8.82 -5.87
N GLY A 63 6.54 -9.26 -4.87
CA GLY A 63 6.72 -8.86 -3.49
C GLY A 63 6.15 -7.47 -3.19
N LEU A 64 5.91 -7.22 -1.90
CA LEU A 64 5.32 -6.00 -1.39
C LEU A 64 6.21 -4.76 -1.66
N ALA A 65 7.53 -4.91 -1.63
CA ALA A 65 8.48 -3.80 -1.70
C ALA A 65 8.44 -3.06 -3.06
N LEU A 66 8.44 -3.80 -4.17
CA LEU A 66 8.38 -3.22 -5.52
C LEU A 66 7.05 -2.47 -5.75
N LEU A 67 5.99 -3.03 -5.19
CA LEU A 67 4.64 -2.52 -5.32
C LEU A 67 4.42 -1.22 -4.53
N MET A 68 5.07 -1.12 -3.36
CA MET A 68 5.13 0.12 -2.58
C MET A 68 5.93 1.19 -3.35
N MET A 69 7.12 0.88 -3.88
CA MET A 69 7.90 1.82 -4.70
C MET A 69 7.12 2.43 -5.87
N LYS A 70 6.35 1.62 -6.61
CA LYS A 70 5.49 2.12 -7.70
C LYS A 70 4.36 3.02 -7.22
N GLY A 71 3.85 2.77 -6.02
CA GLY A 71 2.83 3.61 -5.39
C GLY A 71 3.35 4.96 -4.96
N LEU A 72 4.57 4.98 -4.44
CA LEU A 72 5.23 6.19 -4.02
C LEU A 72 5.39 7.19 -5.17
N ASP A 73 5.85 6.72 -6.33
CA ASP A 73 6.07 7.58 -7.49
C ASP A 73 4.76 8.20 -7.99
N LYS A 74 3.67 7.43 -8.01
CA LYS A 74 2.34 7.95 -8.36
C LYS A 74 1.82 8.96 -7.34
N LEU A 75 2.01 8.70 -6.05
CA LEU A 75 1.58 9.62 -5.00
C LEU A 75 2.40 10.92 -5.00
N ARG A 76 3.69 10.86 -5.33
CA ARG A 76 4.53 12.06 -5.53
C ARG A 76 4.05 12.89 -6.71
N LEU A 77 3.71 12.26 -7.83
CA LEU A 77 3.17 12.95 -9.00
C LEU A 77 1.82 13.62 -8.69
N SER A 78 0.95 12.96 -7.92
CA SER A 78 -0.36 13.50 -7.56
C SER A 78 -0.32 14.64 -6.52
N ASN A 79 0.67 14.68 -5.62
CA ASN A 79 0.79 15.72 -4.60
C ASN A 79 1.60 16.95 -5.05
N ASN A 80 2.31 16.85 -6.17
CA ASN A 80 3.05 17.96 -6.77
C ASN A 80 2.31 18.60 -7.97
N GLY A 81 1.06 18.22 -8.21
CA GLY A 81 0.14 18.85 -9.18
C GLY A 81 -0.71 19.93 -8.56
#